data_AF-A0AAD9DDT2-F1
#
_entry.id   AF-A0AAD9DDT2-F1
#
_cell.length_a   1.000
_cell.length_b   1.000
_cell.length_c   1.000
_cell.angle_alpha   90.00
_cell.angle_beta   90.00
_cell.angle_gamma   90.00
#
_symmetry.space_group_name_H-M   'P 1'
#
loop_
_entity.id
_entity.type
_entity.pdbx_description
1 polymer ?
#
loop_
_entity_poly.entity_id
_entity_poly.type
_entity_poly.pdbx_seq_one_letter_code
_entity_poly.pdbx_strand_id
1 'polypeptide(L)' 'MLQRWSSDKLISNLHRVVMPMGEDATKSRYSMAFFLQPDDSTVIESEKYETVTALQMIQGRVRAYWPTADKE' A
#
# COMPACT_ATOMS: atom_id res chain seq x y z
N MET A 1 -2.83 5.21 0.10
CA MET A 1 -3.06 6.52 0.74
C MET A 1 -4.39 7.12 0.33
N LEU A 2 -4.76 7.07 -0.96
CA LEU A 2 -5.99 7.65 -1.52
C LEU A 2 -7.26 7.41 -0.70
N GLN A 3 -7.48 6.22 -0.15
CA GLN A 3 -8.66 5.97 0.68
C GLN A 3 -8.74 6.88 1.90
N ARG A 4 -7.64 7.05 2.64
CA ARG A 4 -7.61 7.98 3.78
C ARG A 4 -7.80 9.42 3.31
N TRP A 5 -7.04 9.83 2.29
CA TRP A 5 -7.05 11.20 1.76
C TRP A 5 -8.41 11.61 1.20
N SER A 6 -9.15 10.66 0.65
CA SER A 6 -10.49 10.88 0.10
C SER A 6 -11.61 10.66 1.12
N SER A 7 -11.29 10.45 2.40
CA SER A 7 -12.28 10.13 3.46
C SER A 7 -13.19 8.94 3.08
N ASP A 8 -12.59 7.88 2.53
CA ASP A 8 -13.23 6.69 1.98
C ASP A 8 -14.10 6.89 0.73
N LYS A 9 -14.02 8.02 0.03
CA LYS A 9 -14.71 8.17 -1.28
C LYS A 9 -14.05 7.28 -2.35
N LEU A 10 -12.74 7.06 -2.26
CA LEU A 10 -11.99 6.16 -3.13
C LEU A 10 -11.44 4.99 -2.31
N ILE A 11 -11.98 3.79 -2.48
CA ILE A 11 -11.56 2.63 -1.69
C ILE A 11 -10.28 2.02 -2.26
N SER A 12 -9.36 1.63 -1.36
CA SER A 12 -8.16 0.89 -1.74
C SER A 12 -8.56 -0.52 -2.16
N ASN A 13 -8.33 -0.88 -3.43
CA ASN A 13 -8.74 -2.18 -3.96
C ASN A 13 -8.01 -3.34 -3.26
N LEU A 14 -8.79 -4.23 -2.64
CA LEU A 14 -8.29 -5.52 -2.19
C LEU A 14 -8.04 -6.42 -3.40
N HIS A 15 -6.85 -6.97 -3.50
CA HIS A 15 -6.45 -7.85 -4.60
C HIS A 15 -5.56 -8.97 -4.07
N ARG A 16 -5.61 -10.13 -4.74
CA ARG A 16 -4.77 -11.29 -4.43
C ARG A 16 -4.27 -11.90 -5.72
N VAL A 17 -3.10 -12.54 -5.65
CA VAL A 17 -2.55 -13.33 -6.74
C VAL A 17 -2.94 -14.79 -6.52
N VAL A 18 -3.59 -15.38 -7.52
CA VAL A 18 -3.93 -16.82 -7.52
C VAL A 18 -2.89 -17.56 -8.35
N MET A 19 -2.46 -18.72 -7.88
CA MET A 19 -1.56 -19.59 -8.64
C MET A 19 -2.32 -20.20 -9.84
N PRO A 20 -1.74 -20.18 -11.06
CA PRO A 20 -2.34 -20.84 -12.21
C PRO A 20 -2.45 -22.36 -11.98
N MET A 21 -3.45 -22.97 -12.59
CA MET A 21 -3.76 -24.40 -12.46
C MET A 21 -3.34 -25.18 -13.72
N GLY A 22 -3.21 -26.50 -13.60
CA GLY A 22 -2.93 -27.38 -14.74
C GLY A 22 -1.54 -27.17 -15.34
N GLU A 23 -1.46 -27.21 -16.66
CA GLU A 23 -0.19 -27.10 -17.41
C GLU A 23 0.54 -25.78 -17.20
N ASP A 24 -0.16 -24.73 -16.77
CA ASP A 24 0.41 -23.40 -16.51
C ASP A 24 1.00 -23.28 -15.11
N ALA A 25 0.76 -24.23 -14.21
CA ALA A 25 1.23 -24.19 -12.82
C ALA A 25 2.76 -24.14 -12.70
N THR A 26 3.47 -24.69 -13.69
CA THR A 26 4.94 -24.76 -13.73
C THR A 26 5.58 -23.62 -14.51
N LYS A 27 4.78 -22.77 -15.18
CA LYS A 27 5.29 -21.69 -16.01
C LYS A 27 5.70 -20.49 -15.14
N SER A 28 6.86 -19.90 -15.44
CA SER A 28 7.27 -18.65 -14.81
C SER A 28 6.32 -17.52 -15.19
N ARG A 29 5.93 -16.71 -14.20
CA ARG A 29 5.14 -15.50 -14.38
C ARG A 29 5.83 -14.32 -13.72
N TYR A 30 5.99 -13.24 -14.48
CA TYR A 30 6.61 -12.01 -14.02
C TYR A 30 5.58 -10.89 -13.98
N SER A 31 5.63 -10.07 -12.93
CA SER A 31 4.81 -8.88 -12.78
C SER A 31 5.56 -7.88 -11.93
N MET A 32 5.48 -6.61 -12.30
CA MET A 32 6.09 -5.51 -11.56
C MET A 32 4.98 -4.55 -11.17
N ALA A 33 4.76 -4.39 -9.86
CA ALA A 33 3.81 -3.41 -9.35
C ALA A 33 4.49 -2.04 -9.25
N PHE A 34 3.81 -1.01 -9.74
CA PHE A 34 4.24 0.38 -9.60
C PHE A 34 3.33 1.10 -8.59
N PHE A 35 3.92 1.81 -7.65
CA PHE A 35 3.21 2.60 -6.65
C PHE A 35 3.60 4.07 -6.80
N LEU A 36 2.65 4.90 -7.25
CA LEU A 36 2.84 6.34 -7.24
C LEU A 36 2.60 6.85 -5.81
N GLN A 37 3.65 7.35 -5.17
CA GLN A 37 3.60 7.93 -3.83
C GLN A 37 3.89 9.43 -3.90
N PRO A 38 3.26 10.24 -3.05
CA PRO A 38 3.63 11.64 -2.88
C PRO A 38 4.94 11.77 -2.08
N ASP A 39 5.54 12.96 -2.08
CA ASP A 39 6.74 13.26 -1.30
C ASP A 39 6.50 13.08 0.20
N ASP A 40 7.56 12.76 0.94
CA ASP A 40 7.53 12.43 2.37
C ASP A 40 6.81 13.46 3.24
N SER A 41 7.02 14.75 2.95
CA SER A 41 6.44 15.88 3.68
C SER A 41 4.99 16.19 3.30
N THR A 42 4.42 15.50 2.32
CA THR A 42 3.05 15.75 1.86
C THR A 42 2.08 15.45 2.98
N VAL A 43 1.22 16.42 3.30
CA VAL A 43 0.19 16.29 4.33
C VAL A 43 -1.03 15.58 3.76
N ILE A 44 -1.45 14.51 4.43
CA ILE A 44 -2.62 13.70 4.11
C ILE A 44 -3.72 14.04 5.11
N GLU A 45 -4.63 14.92 4.70
CA GLU A 45 -5.78 15.36 5.50
C GLU A 45 -7.02 14.52 5.19
N SER A 46 -7.89 14.37 6.19
CA SER A 46 -9.17 13.68 6.05
C SER A 46 -10.15 14.20 7.10
N GLU A 47 -11.44 14.21 6.76
CA GLU A 47 -12.53 14.50 7.70
C GLU A 47 -12.74 13.36 8.71
N LYS A 48 -12.29 12.14 8.38
CA LYS A 48 -12.56 10.92 9.16
C LYS A 48 -11.37 10.45 9.99
N TYR A 49 -10.17 10.85 9.63
CA TYR A 49 -8.95 10.31 10.19
C TYR A 49 -7.98 11.43 10.57
N GLU A 50 -7.12 11.17 11.54
CA GLU A 50 -6.08 12.12 11.94
C GLU A 50 -5.18 12.52 10.77
N THR A 51 -4.84 13.80 10.71
CA THR A 51 -3.88 14.35 9.75
C THR A 51 -2.51 13.76 9.98
N VAL A 52 -1.91 13.20 8.92
CA VAL A 52 -0.56 12.61 8.96
C VAL A 52 0.22 13.00 7.72
N THR A 53 1.54 12.92 7.78
CA THR A 53 2.39 13.01 6.58
C THR A 53 2.38 11.69 5.78
N ALA A 54 2.72 11.77 4.49
CA ALA A 54 2.87 10.60 3.63
C ALA A 54 3.91 9.60 4.19
N LEU A 55 5.04 10.11 4.69
CA LEU A 55 6.08 9.29 5.33
C LEU A 55 5.53 8.52 6.53
N GLN A 56 4.84 9.21 7.46
CA GLN A 56 4.23 8.57 8.63
C GLN A 56 3.25 7.46 8.22
N MET A 57 2.46 7.68 7.15
CA MET A 57 1.50 6.70 6.65
C MET A 57 2.21 5.47 6.05
N ILE A 58 3.26 5.63 5.23
CA ILE A 58 4.03 4.51 4.66
C ILE A 58 4.73 3.73 5.76
N GLN A 59 5.46 4.42 6.64
CA GLN A 59 6.19 3.75 7.72
C GLN A 59 5.24 2.97 8.63
N GLY A 60 4.05 3.51 8.93
CA GLY A 60 3.01 2.79 9.66
C GLY A 60 2.59 1.48 8.98
N ARG A 61 2.45 1.49 7.65
CA ARG A 61 2.15 0.28 6.88
C ARG A 61 3.32 -0.70 6.84
N VAL A 62 4.54 -0.23 6.61
CA VAL A 62 5.74 -1.10 6.59
C VAL A 62 5.90 -1.80 7.92
N ARG A 63 5.81 -1.06 9.05
CA ARG A 63 5.90 -1.65 10.40
C ARG A 63 4.82 -2.68 10.69
N ALA A 64 3.62 -2.52 10.14
CA ALA A 64 2.54 -3.49 10.32
C ALA A 64 2.78 -4.82 9.60
N TYR A 65 3.46 -4.80 8.45
CA TYR A 65 3.77 -6.01 7.66
C TYR A 65 5.14 -6.60 7.97
N TRP A 66 6.10 -5.76 8.37
CA TRP A 66 7.48 -6.14 8.64
C TRP A 66 7.91 -5.61 10.01
N PRO A 67 7.46 -6.22 11.12
CA PRO A 67 7.68 -5.69 12.47
C PRO A 67 9.15 -5.63 12.88
N THR A 68 9.99 -6.45 12.25
CA THR A 68 11.44 -6.51 12.47
C THR A 68 12.23 -5.56 11.57
N ALA A 69 11.55 -4.63 10.87
CA ALA A 69 12.25 -3.61 10.08
C ALA A 69 12.96 -2.69 11.07
N ASP A 70 14.28 -2.58 10.93
CA ASP A 70 15.08 -1.67 11.73
C ASP A 70 14.56 -0.24 11.56
N LYS A 71 14.49 0.48 12.67
CA LYS A 71 14.17 1.92 12.68
C LYS A 71 15.49 2.66 12.46
N GLU A 72 15.90 2.81 11.20
CA GLU A 72 16.87 3.85 10.86
C GLU A 72 16.26 5.24 11.04
#